data_AF-A0A451BNU8-F1
#
_entry.id   AF-A0A451BNU8-F1
#
_cell.length_a   1.000
_cell.length_b   1.000
_cell.length_c   1.000
_cell.angle_alpha   90.00
_cell.angle_beta   90.00
_cell.angle_gamma   90.00
#
_symmetry.space_group_name_H-M   'P 1'
#
loop_
_entity.id
_entity.type
_entity.pdbx_description
1 polymer ?
#
loop_
_entity_poly.entity_id
_entity_poly.type
_entity_poly.pdbx_seq_one_letter_code
_entity_poly.pdbx_strand_id
1 'polypeptide(L)'
;MFFSVLGVTSDDAEEVGAELLKAVRDCEAESRGEDRYGKRYAVDFTMTTRKGQAGVRSMWIIKSHENFARLTSCYILKRKRS
;
A
#
# COMPACT_ATOMS: atom_id res chain seq x y z
N MET A 1 -10.44 10.40 -1.68
CA MET A 1 -9.98 10.17 -0.28
C MET A 1 -8.50 10.48 -0.11
N PHE A 2 -7.60 9.93 -0.94
CA PHE A 2 -6.16 10.27 -0.90
C PHE A 2 -5.89 11.78 -1.01
N PHE A 3 -6.46 12.46 -2.02
CA PHE A 3 -6.34 13.91 -2.17
C PHE A 3 -6.73 14.70 -0.90
N SER A 4 -7.79 14.28 -0.22
CA SER A 4 -8.30 14.98 0.98
C SER A 4 -7.40 14.80 2.20
N VAL A 5 -6.65 13.71 2.30
CA VAL A 5 -5.84 13.37 3.49
C VAL A 5 -4.35 13.66 3.26
N LEU A 6 -3.86 13.39 2.05
CA LEU A 6 -2.45 13.48 1.68
C LEU A 6 -2.19 14.51 0.59
N GLY A 7 -3.22 15.13 0.04
CA GLY A 7 -3.03 16.12 -1.02
C GLY A 7 -2.61 15.59 -2.38
N VAL A 8 -2.39 14.29 -2.48
CA VAL A 8 -1.98 13.56 -3.68
C VAL A 8 -3.03 13.68 -4.78
N THR A 9 -2.57 14.05 -5.96
CA THR A 9 -3.29 14.09 -7.23
C THR A 9 -2.74 13.03 -8.18
N SER A 10 -3.28 12.95 -9.41
CA SER A 10 -2.74 12.06 -10.44
C SER A 10 -1.31 12.42 -10.87
N ASP A 11 -0.87 13.67 -10.65
CA ASP A 11 0.50 14.12 -10.94
C ASP A 11 1.52 13.48 -9.99
N ASP A 12 1.09 13.20 -8.76
CA ASP A 12 1.92 12.63 -7.70
C ASP A 12 2.01 11.08 -7.79
N ALA A 13 1.50 10.47 -8.86
CA ALA A 13 1.41 9.01 -9.00
C ALA A 13 2.78 8.31 -8.92
N GLU A 14 3.81 8.93 -9.50
CA GLU A 14 5.20 8.44 -9.45
C GLU A 14 5.74 8.45 -8.01
N GLU A 15 5.51 9.53 -7.26
CA GLU A 15 5.95 9.67 -5.86
C GLU A 15 5.25 8.61 -4.97
N VAL A 16 3.94 8.44 -5.13
CA VAL A 16 3.17 7.42 -4.42
C VAL A 16 3.65 6.02 -4.77
N GLY A 17 3.95 5.77 -6.04
CA GLY A 17 4.52 4.51 -6.50
C GLY A 17 5.87 4.21 -5.84
N ALA A 18 6.76 5.20 -5.77
CA ALA A 18 8.05 5.07 -5.11
C ALA A 18 7.91 4.74 -3.62
N GLU A 19 7.00 5.42 -2.91
CA GLU A 19 6.74 5.16 -1.48
C GLU A 19 6.12 3.78 -1.25
N LEU A 20 5.21 3.32 -2.11
CA LEU A 20 4.66 1.96 -2.06
C LEU A 20 5.74 0.91 -2.24
N LEU A 21 6.61 1.08 -3.25
CA LEU A 21 7.70 0.15 -3.52
C LEU A 21 8.72 0.12 -2.37
N LYS A 22 8.99 1.27 -1.76
CA LYS A 22 9.83 1.38 -0.57
C LYS A 22 9.18 0.67 0.61
N ALA A 23 7.90 0.90 0.87
CA ALA A 23 7.17 0.25 1.97
C ALA A 23 7.18 -1.27 1.87
N VAL A 24 7.00 -1.84 0.67
CA VAL A 24 7.04 -3.30 0.48
C VAL A 24 8.42 -3.90 0.77
N ARG A 25 9.50 -3.12 0.61
CA ARG A 25 10.86 -3.56 0.93
C ARG A 25 11.18 -3.43 2.42
N ASP A 26 10.72 -2.34 3.03
CA ASP A 26 11.19 -1.92 4.36
C ASP A 26 10.23 -2.32 5.49
N CYS A 27 8.96 -2.60 5.20
CA CYS A 27 7.94 -2.94 6.18
C CYS A 27 7.58 -4.43 6.15
N GLU A 28 7.09 -4.95 7.28
CA GLU A 28 6.61 -6.32 7.36
C GLU A 28 5.35 -6.52 6.52
N ALA A 29 5.32 -7.62 5.76
CA ALA A 29 4.17 -8.02 4.96
C ALA A 29 3.32 -9.03 5.74
N GLU A 30 2.10 -8.63 6.10
CA GLU A 30 1.12 -9.50 6.72
C GLU A 30 0.51 -10.44 5.67
N SER A 31 0.63 -11.76 5.86
CA SER A 31 -0.10 -12.73 5.03
C SER A 31 -1.60 -12.60 5.22
N ARG A 32 -2.34 -12.52 4.11
CA ARG A 32 -3.82 -12.45 4.07
C ARG A 32 -4.44 -13.73 3.50
N GLY A 33 -3.65 -14.78 3.37
CA GLY A 33 -4.05 -16.09 2.87
C GLY A 33 -3.56 -16.40 1.46
N GLU A 34 -3.77 -17.64 1.06
CA GLU A 34 -3.38 -18.20 -0.22
C GLU A 34 -4.56 -18.97 -0.82
N ASP A 35 -4.73 -18.89 -2.13
CA ASP A 35 -5.62 -19.76 -2.88
C ASP A 35 -5.05 -20.07 -4.27
N ARG A 36 -5.86 -20.68 -5.15
CA ARG A 36 -5.48 -21.04 -6.52
C ARG A 36 -4.98 -19.88 -7.38
N TYR A 37 -5.27 -18.64 -7.01
CA TYR A 37 -4.83 -17.45 -7.73
C TYR A 37 -3.48 -16.93 -7.23
N GLY A 38 -3.06 -17.31 -6.02
CA GLY A 38 -1.78 -16.94 -5.43
C GLY A 38 -1.86 -16.55 -3.96
N LYS A 39 -0.74 -16.01 -3.46
CA LYS A 39 -0.57 -15.55 -2.08
C LYS A 39 -0.88 -14.06 -1.98
N ARG A 40 -1.70 -13.68 -1.01
CA ARG A 40 -2.06 -12.28 -0.74
C ARG A 40 -1.36 -11.75 0.49
N TYR A 41 -0.96 -10.48 0.41
CA TYR A 41 -0.25 -9.78 1.47
C TYR A 41 -0.84 -8.39 1.69
N ALA A 42 -0.74 -7.90 2.91
CA ALA A 42 -0.99 -6.51 3.25
C ALA A 42 0.29 -5.90 3.83
N VAL A 43 0.59 -4.67 3.42
CA VAL A 43 1.70 -3.89 3.99
C VAL A 43 1.13 -2.58 4.50
N ASP A 44 1.32 -2.35 5.80
CA ASP A 44 0.91 -1.13 6.48
C ASP A 44 2.14 -0.26 6.70
N PHE A 45 2.02 0.99 6.27
CA PHE A 45 3.10 1.96 6.39
C PHE A 45 2.53 3.35 6.58
N THR A 46 3.38 4.26 7.01
CA THR A 46 3.00 5.67 7.12
C THR A 46 3.56 6.42 5.93
N MET A 47 2.69 7.09 5.18
CA MET A 47 3.07 7.90 4.04
C MET A 47 3.04 9.37 4.43
N THR A 48 4.14 10.08 4.15
CA THR A 48 4.28 11.51 4.44
C THR A 48 4.35 12.27 3.13
N THR A 49 3.53 13.31 3.01
CA THR A 49 3.43 14.17 1.83
C THR A 49 3.47 15.63 2.27
N ARG A 50 3.52 16.55 1.31
CA ARG A 50 3.51 18.00 1.61
C ARG A 50 2.26 18.47 2.36
N LYS A 51 1.12 17.78 2.24
CA LYS A 51 -0.12 18.14 2.96
C LYS A 51 -0.27 17.46 4.33
N GLY A 52 0.54 16.45 4.63
CA GLY A 52 0.49 15.76 5.90
C GLY A 52 0.88 14.30 5.82
N GLN A 53 0.56 13.58 6.89
CA GLN A 53 0.96 12.20 7.12
C GLN A 53 -0.27 11.32 7.36
N ALA A 54 -0.31 10.13 6.77
CA ALA A 54 -1.39 9.18 6.98
C ALA A 54 -0.90 7.73 7.00
N GLY A 55 -1.60 6.89 7.75
CA GLY A 55 -1.45 5.44 7.64
C GLY A 55 -2.06 4.96 6.32
N VAL A 56 -1.30 4.16 5.57
CA VAL A 56 -1.71 3.56 4.31
C VAL A 56 -1.57 2.05 4.43
N ARG A 57 -2.58 1.33 3.93
CA ARG A 57 -2.52 -0.12 3.72
C ARG A 57 -2.50 -0.41 2.24
N SER A 58 -1.51 -1.18 1.80
CA SER A 58 -1.38 -1.65 0.42
C SER A 58 -1.57 -3.17 0.37
N MET A 59 -2.34 -3.64 -0.61
CA MET A 59 -2.68 -5.05 -0.80
C MET A 59 -1.99 -5.59 -2.03
N TRP A 60 -1.29 -6.71 -1.87
CA TRP A 60 -0.45 -7.30 -2.90
C TRP A 60 -0.82 -8.75 -3.15
N ILE A 61 -0.62 -9.22 -4.37
CA ILE A 61 -0.71 -10.63 -4.74
C ILE A 61 0.57 -11.07 -5.43
N ILE A 62 1.09 -12.22 -5.02
CA ILE A 62 2.07 -12.99 -5.80
C ILE A 62 1.28 -14.16 -6.40
N LYS A 63 1.07 -14.13 -7.72
CA LYS A 63 0.31 -15.22 -8.38
C LYS A 63 1.10 -16.52 -8.33
N SER A 64 0.41 -17.65 -8.39
CA SER A 64 1.02 -18.98 -8.25
C SER A 64 2.14 -19.31 -9.25
N HIS A 65 2.17 -18.63 -10.40
CA HIS A 65 3.18 -18.78 -11.45
C HIS A 65 4.08 -17.53 -11.61
N GLU A 66 4.01 -16.60 -10.65
CA GLU A 66 4.83 -15.38 -10.63
C GLU A 66 5.76 -15.40 -9.42
N ASN A 67 6.91 -14.75 -9.53
CA ASN A 67 7.86 -14.54 -8.44
C ASN A 67 7.94 -13.06 -8.00
N PHE A 68 7.05 -12.22 -8.53
CA PHE A 68 6.97 -10.81 -8.22
C PHE A 68 5.57 -10.44 -7.73
N ALA A 69 5.50 -9.47 -6.82
CA ALA A 69 4.26 -9.00 -6.26
C ALA A 69 3.59 -7.96 -7.17
N ARG A 70 2.26 -7.99 -7.23
CA ARG A 70 1.43 -7.00 -7.93
C ARG A 70 0.55 -6.27 -6.93
N LEU A 71 0.52 -4.94 -7.02
CA LEU A 71 -0.41 -4.14 -6.26
C LEU A 71 -1.84 -4.40 -6.77
N THR A 72 -2.76 -4.67 -5.85
CA THR A 72 -4.18 -4.89 -6.16
C THR A 72 -5.04 -3.72 -5.70
N SER A 73 -4.73 -3.14 -4.54
CA SER A 73 -5.40 -1.96 -4.01
C SER A 73 -4.52 -1.28 -2.96
N CYS A 74 -4.74 0.01 -2.72
CA CYS A 74 -4.20 0.71 -1.55
C CYS A 74 -5.24 1.70 -1.03
N TYR A 75 -5.25 1.94 0.28
CA TYR A 75 -6.20 2.85 0.91
C TYR A 75 -5.68 3.42 2.23
N ILE A 76 -6.26 4.56 2.62
CA ILE A 76 -5.95 5.25 3.87
C ILE A 76 -6.59 4.50 5.04
N LEU A 77 -5.78 4.19 6.04
CA LEU A 77 -6.24 3.69 7.32
C LEU A 77 -6.85 4.85 8.12
N LYS A 78 -8.13 4.72 8.49
CA LYS A 78 -8.73 5.67 9.45
C LYS A 78 -8.05 5.47 10.81
N ARG A 79 -7.52 6.54 11.42
CA ARG A 79 -7.11 6.50 12.84
C ARG A 79 -8.31 5.99 13.64
N LYS A 80 -8.14 4.89 14.38
CA LYS A 80 -9.06 4.59 15.48
C LYS A 80 -8.92 5.75 16.46
N ARG A 81 -10.01 6.50 16.68
CA ARG A 81 -10.12 7.36 17.85
C ARG A 81 -10.13 6.40 19.05
N SER A 82 -9.04 6.41 19.83
CA SER A 82 -9.08 5.93 21.21
C SER A 82 -9.78 6.97 22.07
#